data_AF-A0A7Y8GFM8-F1
#
_entry.id   AF-A0A7Y8GFM8-F1
#
_cell.length_a   1.000
_cell.length_b   1.000
_cell.length_c   1.000
_cell.angle_alpha   90.00
_cell.angle_beta   90.00
_cell.angle_gamma   90.00
#
_symmetry.space_group_name_H-M   'P 1'
#
loop_
_entity.id
_entity.type
_entity.pdbx_description
1 polymer ?
#
loop_
_entity_poly.entity_id
_entity_poly.type
_entity_poly.pdbx_seq_one_letter_code
_entity_poly.pdbx_strand_id
1 'polypeptide(L)' 'MSDRYELMRQARAKRVYQLRADGISVKQTAELVGCRKAQVRALQLLGERLASGEHLQDEKS' A
#
# COMPACT_ATOMS: atom_id res chain seq x y z
N MET A 1 -18.43 -7.86 -0.41
CA MET A 1 -17.21 -7.34 0.24
C MET A 1 -17.61 -6.06 0.94
N SER A 2 -17.45 -5.96 2.26
CA SER A 2 -17.84 -4.75 3.00
C SER A 2 -16.86 -3.61 2.75
N ASP A 3 -17.35 -2.39 2.59
CA ASP A 3 -16.53 -1.20 2.29
C ASP A 3 -15.37 -1.02 3.28
N ARG A 4 -15.59 -1.40 4.55
CA ARG A 4 -14.58 -1.39 5.61
C ARG A 4 -13.37 -2.28 5.31
N TYR A 5 -13.58 -3.45 4.71
CA TYR A 5 -12.50 -4.36 4.36
C TYR A 5 -11.63 -3.78 3.25
N GLU A 6 -12.26 -3.21 2.22
CA GLU A 6 -11.53 -2.59 1.11
C GLU A 6 -10.74 -1.38 1.59
N LEU A 7 -11.33 -0.55 2.47
CA LEU A 7 -10.66 0.61 3.06
C LEU A 7 -9.40 0.22 3.87
N MET A 8 -9.50 -0.84 4.69
CA MET A 8 -8.35 -1.37 5.43
C MET A 8 -7.28 -1.94 4.50
N ARG A 9 -7.69 -2.61 3.43
CA ARG A 9 -6.77 -3.18 2.43
C ARG A 9 -6.01 -2.07 1.69
N GLN A 10 -6.69 -1.00 1.29
CA GLN A 10 -6.08 0.16 0.65
C GLN A 10 -5.12 0.88 1.60
N ALA A 11 -5.50 1.10 2.87
CA ALA A 11 -4.63 1.69 3.87
C ALA A 11 -3.34 0.87 4.08
N ARG A 12 -3.45 -0.46 4.13
CA ARG A 12 -2.27 -1.34 4.18
C ARG A 12 -1.41 -1.23 2.93
N ALA A 13 -2.02 -1.19 1.75
CA ALA A 13 -1.30 -1.08 0.48
C ALA A 13 -0.50 0.23 0.40
N LYS A 14 -1.11 1.36 0.77
CA LYS A 14 -0.43 2.66 0.87
C LYS A 14 0.75 2.62 1.85
N ARG A 15 0.55 2.02 3.03
CA ARG A 15 1.62 1.91 4.03
C ARG A 15 2.78 1.03 3.57
N VAL A 16 2.49 -0.09 2.87
CA VAL A 16 3.53 -0.93 2.26
C VAL A 16 4.29 -0.15 1.18
N TYR A 17 3.60 0.57 0.32
CA TYR A 17 4.22 1.39 -0.72
C TYR A 17 5.19 2.42 -0.11
N GLN A 18 4.75 3.18 0.89
CA GLN A 18 5.60 4.17 1.56
C GLN A 18 6.86 3.55 2.17
N LEU A 19 6.71 2.50 2.99
CA LEU A 19 7.86 1.82 3.62
C LEU A 19 8.86 1.30 2.59
N ARG A 20 8.37 0.78 1.46
CA ARG A 20 9.24 0.28 0.38
C ARG A 20 9.91 1.41 -0.38
N ALA A 21 9.25 2.54 -0.57
CA ALA A 21 9.84 3.76 -1.15
C ALA A 21 10.93 4.34 -0.23
N ASP A 22 10.74 4.25 1.09
CA ASP A 22 11.72 4.66 2.12
C ASP A 22 12.90 3.67 2.25
N GLY A 23 12.97 2.63 1.40
CA GLY A 23 14.06 1.65 1.37
C GLY A 23 13.97 0.54 2.42
N ILE A 24 12.90 0.47 3.22
CA ILE A 24 12.72 -0.57 4.25
C ILE A 24 12.59 -1.94 3.58
N SER A 25 13.36 -2.95 4.05
CA SER A 25 13.38 -4.27 3.43
C SER A 25 12.00 -4.97 3.40
N VAL A 26 11.82 -5.93 2.50
CA VAL A 26 10.57 -6.73 2.41
C VAL A 26 10.26 -7.45 3.73
N LYS A 27 11.29 -7.96 4.42
CA LYS A 27 11.13 -8.63 5.70
C LYS A 27 10.61 -7.66 6.77
N GLN A 28 11.28 -6.53 6.96
CA GLN A 28 10.88 -5.53 7.96
C GLN A 28 9.51 -4.93 7.63
N THR A 29 9.22 -4.69 6.35
CA THR A 29 7.91 -4.18 5.91
C THR A 29 6.79 -5.15 6.29
N ALA A 30 6.99 -6.46 6.07
CA ALA A 30 6.02 -7.49 6.42
C ALA A 30 5.74 -7.53 7.93
N GLU A 31 6.79 -7.38 8.74
CA GLU A 31 6.71 -7.31 10.21
C GLU A 31 5.95 -6.05 10.68
N LEU A 32 6.31 -4.88 10.15
CA LEU A 32 5.70 -3.58 10.50
C LEU A 32 4.21 -3.49 10.12
N VAL A 33 3.82 -4.09 8.99
CA VAL A 33 2.43 -4.03 8.48
C VAL A 33 1.59 -5.20 9.00
N GLY A 34 2.21 -6.26 9.52
CA GLY A 34 1.52 -7.46 9.96
C GLY A 34 0.96 -8.27 8.80
N CYS A 35 1.78 -8.55 7.78
CA CYS A 35 1.39 -9.38 6.63
C CYS A 35 2.46 -10.44 6.29
N ARG A 36 2.13 -11.39 5.40
CA ARG A 36 3.12 -12.36 4.91
C ARG A 36 4.07 -11.69 3.92
N LYS A 37 5.34 -12.11 3.87
CA LYS A 37 6.33 -11.60 2.91
C LYS A 37 5.85 -11.68 1.46
N ALA A 38 5.18 -12.77 1.09
CA ALA A 38 4.62 -12.97 -0.24
C ALA A 38 3.55 -11.92 -0.62
N GLN A 39 2.87 -11.32 0.36
CA GLN A 39 1.84 -10.30 0.13
C GLN A 39 2.44 -8.91 -0.10
N VAL A 40 3.68 -8.66 0.32
CA VAL A 40 4.31 -7.34 0.26
C VAL A 40 4.37 -6.83 -1.18
N ARG A 41 4.76 -7.68 -2.14
CA ARG A 41 4.84 -7.25 -3.55
C ARG A 41 3.47 -6.86 -4.12
N ALA A 42 2.44 -7.64 -3.81
CA ALA A 42 1.07 -7.34 -4.27
C ALA A 42 0.52 -6.04 -3.63
N LEU A 43 0.76 -5.85 -2.32
CA LEU A 43 0.37 -4.63 -1.61
C LEU A 43 1.15 -3.41 -2.10
N GLN A 44 2.44 -3.57 -2.42
CA GLN A 44 3.26 -2.50 -2.99
C GLN A 44 2.71 -2.04 -4.34
N LEU A 45 2.42 -2.97 -5.26
CA LEU A 45 1.84 -2.64 -6.58
C LEU A 45 0.46 -1.99 -6.46
N LEU A 46 -0.36 -2.44 -5.50
CA LEU A 46 -1.65 -1.80 -5.24
C LEU A 46 -1.46 -0.38 -4.68
N GLY A 47 -0.53 -0.19 -3.74
CA GLY A 47 -0.23 1.11 -3.16
C GLY A 47 0.31 2.11 -4.19
N GLU A 48 1.19 1.65 -5.09
CA GLU A 48 1.69 2.45 -6.21
C GLU A 48 0.55 2.94 -7.11
N ARG A 49 -0.38 2.05 -7.49
CA ARG A 49 -1.57 2.43 -8.29
C ARG A 49 -2.48 3.42 -7.57
N LEU A 50 -2.68 3.25 -6.26
CA LEU A 50 -3.49 4.17 -5.45
C LEU A 50 -2.83 5.54 -5.38
N ALA A 51 -1.51 5.61 -5.15
CA ALA A 51 -0.76 6.85 -5.12
C ALA A 51 -0.80 7.60 -6.46
N SER A 52 -0.64 6.88 -7.59
CA SER A 52 -0.79 7.50 -8.93
C SER A 52 -2.21 7.99 -9.21
N GLY A 53 -3.23 7.29 -8.69
CA GLY A 53 -4.63 7.65 -8.86
C GLY A 53 -5.04 8.89 -8.07
N GLU A 54 -4.49 9.07 -6.86
CA GLU A 54 -4.71 10.26 -6.03
C GLU A 54 -4.12 11.51 -6.67
N HIS A 55 -2.91 11.40 -7.23
CA HIS A 55 -2.29 12.51 -7.98
C HIS A 55 -3.15 13.04 -9.14
N LEU A 56 -3.91 12.18 -9.81
CA LEU A 56 -4.81 12.58 -10.91
C LEU A 56 -6.09 13.29 -10.44
N GLN A 57 -6.48 13.13 -9.16
CA GLN A 57 -7.65 13.82 -8.59
C GLN A 57 -7.27 15.22 -8.06
N ASP A 58 -6.08 15.36 -7.50
CA ASP A 58 -5.59 16.65 -7.00
C ASP A 58 -5.30 17.65 -8.13
N GLU A 59 -4.85 17.19 -9.31
CA GLU A 59 -4.62 18.06 -10.47
C GLU A 59 -5.91 18.54 -11.18
N LYS A 60 -7.07 17.98 -10.82
CA LYS A 60 -8.37 18.34 -11.41
C LYS A 60 -9.28 19.15 -10.47
N SER A 61 -8.80 19.50 -9.28
CA SER A 61 -9.53 20.29 -8.29
C SER A 61 -9.11 21.76 -8.30
#